data_AF-A0A3M6TAT9-F1
#
_entry.id   AF-A0A3M6TAT9-F1
#
_cell.length_a   1.000
_cell.length_b   1.000
_cell.length_c   1.000
_cell.angle_alpha   90.00
_cell.angle_beta   90.00
_cell.angle_gamma   90.00
#
_symmetry.space_group_name_H-M   'P 1'
#
loop_
_entity.id
_entity.type
_entity.pdbx_description
1 polymer ?
#
loop_
_entity_poly.entity_id
_entity_poly.type
_entity_poly.pdbx_seq_one_letter_code
_entity_poly.pdbx_strand_id
1 'polypeptide(L)'
;MDEQLRQIAPSEDFDPMAALLGMNVTVRRELYQERARINEMVVVQHTEDIESLKKQIDEKNKEIDELRKSMDSLVEQNQELSVALKSRNEEIKALKARIGRLETDKKDLEDELKSVTVKVSRMEKDIRELNEAKTAQEEKNMELQENFDKVTGKLESRNQVLKKEIKEIRESQHKEALPPSTVTPRAGGRQMLTPPLPRHHQRADWELHASLTLGELCRQFQNKLYKIIFPNSFQSNRNYKMKNIWRDLDRLPQLEEEKQRSRKKWDEVKQKLKWDECYEDAMKALQESRNVDAHPAPLTEEGLARAAELMDSKGNLKGWLSLKRVNELITMWKNVQTME
;
A
#
# COMPACT_ATOMS: atom_id res chain seq x y z
N MET A 1 110.74 -0.21 81.59
CA MET A 1 109.43 0.43 81.85
C MET A 1 108.40 -0.69 81.87
N ASP A 2 108.59 -1.72 82.69
CA ASP A 2 108.25 -1.72 84.14
C ASP A 2 106.75 -1.43 84.27
N GLU A 3 105.88 -2.23 84.86
CA GLU A 3 105.95 -3.03 86.08
C GLU A 3 104.49 -3.55 86.19
N GLN A 4 104.13 -4.82 86.33
CA GLN A 4 104.03 -5.51 87.61
C GLN A 4 103.48 -6.91 87.32
N LEU A 5 104.36 -7.91 87.43
CA LEU A 5 103.97 -9.28 87.72
C LEU A 5 103.36 -9.30 89.13
N ARG A 6 102.03 -9.28 89.23
CA ARG A 6 101.36 -9.73 90.44
C ARG A 6 101.40 -11.25 90.48
N GLN A 7 102.33 -11.72 91.31
CA GLN A 7 102.36 -13.05 91.88
C GLN A 7 100.97 -13.43 92.40
N ILE A 8 100.44 -14.56 91.95
CA ILE A 8 99.44 -15.32 92.70
C ILE A 8 100.23 -16.46 93.34
N ALA A 9 100.52 -16.30 94.63
CA ALA A 9 100.91 -17.39 95.51
C ALA A 9 99.71 -18.37 95.67
N PRO A 10 99.96 -19.67 95.94
CA PRO A 10 98.96 -20.71 95.83
C PRO A 10 97.95 -20.62 96.98
N SER A 11 96.66 -20.48 96.67
CA SER A 11 95.60 -20.63 97.67
C SER A 11 95.39 -22.12 97.98
N GLU A 12 95.47 -22.48 99.26
CA GLU A 12 95.30 -23.84 99.82
C GLU A 12 93.87 -24.42 99.74
N ASP A 13 92.99 -23.87 98.89
CA ASP A 13 91.62 -24.37 98.67
C ASP A 13 91.32 -24.56 97.17
N PHE A 14 92.27 -25.08 96.40
CA PHE A 14 92.00 -25.49 95.02
C PHE A 14 91.36 -26.88 95.01
N ASP A 15 90.04 -26.93 95.07
CA ASP A 15 89.27 -28.16 94.87
C ASP A 15 89.13 -28.46 93.36
N PRO A 16 89.85 -29.46 92.82
CA PRO A 16 89.72 -29.85 91.41
C PRO A 16 88.30 -30.33 91.06
N MET A 17 87.52 -30.79 92.05
CA MET A 17 86.10 -31.11 91.85
C MET A 17 85.26 -29.85 91.68
N ALA A 18 85.54 -28.77 92.41
CA ALA A 18 84.86 -27.48 92.23
C ALA A 18 85.17 -26.86 90.85
N ALA A 19 86.40 -26.98 90.35
CA ALA A 19 86.77 -26.55 89.00
C ALA A 19 86.09 -27.40 87.90
N LEU A 20 86.04 -28.73 88.07
CA LEU A 20 85.36 -29.64 87.16
C LEU A 20 83.83 -29.43 87.15
N LEU A 21 83.23 -29.18 88.33
CA LEU A 21 81.82 -28.82 88.48
C LEU A 21 81.53 -27.46 87.83
N GLY A 22 82.40 -26.46 88.03
CA GLY A 22 82.32 -25.16 87.38
C GLY A 22 82.35 -25.26 85.85
N MET A 23 83.29 -26.04 85.30
CA MET A 23 83.38 -26.33 83.87
C MET A 23 82.16 -27.08 83.32
N ASN A 24 81.63 -28.06 84.07
CA ASN A 24 80.40 -28.76 83.67
C ASN A 24 79.16 -27.84 83.68
N VAL A 25 79.10 -26.87 84.60
CA VAL A 25 78.03 -25.87 84.66
C VAL A 25 78.14 -24.87 83.51
N THR A 26 79.35 -24.42 83.15
CA THR A 26 79.55 -23.53 81.99
C THR A 26 79.25 -24.24 80.67
N VAL A 27 79.72 -25.47 80.46
CA VAL A 27 79.41 -26.26 79.25
C VAL A 27 77.89 -26.50 79.12
N ARG A 28 77.19 -26.84 80.21
CA ARG A 28 75.72 -26.94 80.17
C ARG A 28 75.07 -25.61 79.79
N ARG A 29 75.52 -24.49 80.36
CA ARG A 29 75.00 -23.16 80.04
C ARG A 29 75.19 -22.82 78.56
N GLU A 30 76.37 -23.08 78.02
CA GLU A 30 76.68 -22.86 76.60
C GLU A 30 75.83 -23.74 75.68
N LEU A 31 75.64 -25.02 76.01
CA LEU A 31 74.74 -25.91 75.26
C LEU A 31 73.28 -25.45 75.29
N TYR A 32 72.80 -24.93 76.43
CA TYR A 32 71.46 -24.35 76.52
C TYR A 32 71.33 -23.06 75.72
N GLN A 33 72.36 -22.20 75.75
CA GLN A 33 72.39 -20.96 74.97
C GLN A 33 72.44 -21.24 73.48
N GLU A 34 73.22 -22.22 73.04
CA GLU A 34 73.32 -22.62 71.65
C GLU A 34 72.04 -23.29 71.16
N ARG A 35 71.41 -24.14 71.98
CA ARG A 35 70.07 -24.68 71.68
C ARG A 35 69.02 -23.57 71.57
N ALA A 36 69.07 -22.55 72.44
CA ALA A 36 68.15 -21.43 72.38
C ALA A 36 68.34 -20.62 71.09
N ARG A 37 69.60 -20.35 70.69
CA ARG A 37 69.92 -19.68 69.41
C ARG A 37 69.46 -20.47 68.19
N ILE A 38 69.71 -21.78 68.17
CA ILE A 38 69.27 -22.65 67.08
C ILE A 38 67.74 -22.66 66.99
N ASN A 39 67.04 -22.79 68.12
CA ASN A 39 65.59 -22.72 68.14
C ASN A 39 65.06 -21.37 67.67
N GLU A 40 65.68 -20.27 68.08
CA GLU A 40 65.31 -18.92 67.64
C GLU A 40 65.50 -18.75 66.11
N MET A 41 66.64 -19.19 65.57
CA MET A 41 66.90 -19.20 64.14
C MET A 41 65.86 -20.02 63.35
N VAL A 42 65.52 -21.22 63.84
CA VAL A 42 64.49 -22.08 63.21
C VAL A 42 63.11 -21.43 63.27
N VAL A 43 62.76 -20.78 64.38
CA VAL A 43 61.48 -20.07 64.53
C VAL A 43 61.41 -18.88 63.57
N VAL A 44 62.49 -18.11 63.40
CA VAL A 44 62.56 -17.01 62.43
C VAL A 44 62.35 -17.54 61.01
N GLN A 45 63.07 -18.59 60.61
CA GLN A 45 62.92 -19.19 59.27
C GLN A 45 61.49 -19.66 59.01
N HIS A 46 60.89 -20.40 59.96
CA HIS A 46 59.51 -20.84 59.82
C HIS A 46 58.52 -19.66 59.77
N THR A 47 58.80 -18.57 60.50
CA THR A 47 57.97 -17.36 60.46
C THR A 47 58.00 -16.71 59.08
N GLU A 48 59.18 -16.60 58.48
CA GLU A 48 59.36 -16.09 57.11
C GLU A 48 58.67 -16.99 56.07
N ASP A 49 58.81 -18.31 56.19
CA ASP A 49 58.15 -19.27 55.29
C ASP A 49 56.61 -19.18 55.41
N ILE A 50 56.08 -19.06 56.63
CA ILE A 50 54.65 -18.86 56.89
C ILE A 50 54.16 -17.56 56.25
N GLU A 51 54.93 -16.47 56.35
CA GLU A 51 54.57 -15.19 55.76
C GLU A 51 54.57 -15.24 54.22
N SER A 52 55.58 -15.89 53.62
CA SER A 52 55.65 -16.13 52.18
C SER A 52 54.47 -16.98 51.67
N LEU A 53 54.14 -18.07 52.36
CA LEU A 53 53.00 -18.92 52.02
C LEU A 53 51.67 -18.17 52.15
N LYS A 54 51.49 -17.35 53.20
CA LYS A 54 50.30 -16.49 53.34
C LYS A 54 50.15 -15.55 52.16
N LYS A 55 51.22 -14.88 51.75
CA LYS A 55 51.19 -13.98 50.58
C LYS A 55 50.82 -14.72 49.29
N GLN A 56 51.34 -15.93 49.09
CA GLN A 56 50.97 -16.76 47.94
C GLN A 56 49.50 -17.19 47.97
N ILE A 57 48.98 -17.55 49.15
CA ILE A 57 47.56 -17.87 49.35
C ILE A 57 46.69 -16.66 49.03
N ASP A 58 47.05 -15.47 49.50
CA ASP A 58 46.30 -14.24 49.22
C ASP A 58 46.28 -13.90 47.73
N GLU A 59 47.41 -14.07 47.04
CA GLU A 59 47.48 -13.85 45.59
C GLU A 59 46.64 -14.87 44.82
N LYS A 60 46.70 -16.14 45.21
CA LYS A 60 45.87 -17.20 44.61
C LYS A 60 44.38 -16.99 44.88
N ASN A 61 44.01 -16.48 46.06
CA ASN A 61 42.62 -16.14 46.36
C ASN A 61 42.10 -15.01 45.48
N LYS A 62 42.92 -13.98 45.21
CA LYS A 62 42.56 -12.93 44.24
C LYS A 62 42.36 -13.48 42.84
N GLU A 63 43.26 -14.35 42.37
CA GLU A 63 43.14 -15.01 41.06
C GLU A 63 41.85 -15.84 40.97
N ILE A 64 41.50 -16.57 42.04
CA ILE A 64 40.24 -17.32 42.14
C ILE A 64 39.02 -16.39 42.04
N ASP A 65 39.04 -15.24 42.72
CA ASP A 65 37.94 -14.28 42.69
C ASP A 65 37.77 -13.61 41.31
N GLU A 66 38.87 -13.33 40.60
CA GLU A 66 38.82 -12.84 39.22
C GLU A 66 38.26 -13.88 38.26
N LEU A 67 38.72 -15.13 38.38
CA LEU A 67 38.21 -16.25 37.58
C LEU A 67 36.72 -16.50 37.84
N ARG A 68 36.26 -16.39 39.09
CA ARG A 68 34.85 -16.50 39.44
C ARG A 68 34.01 -15.41 38.76
N LYS A 69 34.45 -14.15 38.83
CA LYS A 69 33.76 -13.04 38.14
C LYS A 69 33.69 -13.26 36.63
N SER A 70 34.77 -13.74 36.02
CA SER A 70 34.79 -14.06 34.59
C SER A 70 33.83 -15.22 34.27
N MET A 71 33.79 -16.25 35.12
CA MET A 71 32.88 -17.37 34.95
C MET A 71 31.41 -16.93 35.06
N ASP A 72 31.07 -16.11 36.05
CA ASP A 72 29.71 -15.59 36.23
C ASP A 72 29.27 -14.78 34.99
N SER A 73 30.15 -13.93 34.46
CA SER A 73 29.85 -13.17 33.24
C SER A 73 29.62 -14.07 32.02
N LEU A 74 30.39 -15.16 31.87
CA LEU A 74 30.20 -16.12 30.79
C LEU A 74 28.90 -16.91 30.95
N VAL A 75 28.49 -17.21 32.18
CA VAL A 75 27.21 -17.87 32.47
C VAL A 75 26.05 -16.96 32.07
N GLU A 76 26.10 -15.68 32.43
CA GLU A 76 25.10 -14.69 32.03
C GLU A 76 24.99 -14.58 30.50
N GLN A 77 26.12 -14.41 29.80
CA GLN A 77 26.15 -14.36 28.34
C GLN A 77 25.56 -15.62 27.70
N ASN A 78 25.90 -16.81 28.21
CA ASN A 78 25.32 -18.06 27.71
C ASN A 78 23.81 -18.14 27.93
N GLN A 79 23.31 -17.63 29.05
CA GLN A 79 21.88 -17.59 29.32
C GLN A 79 21.16 -16.63 28.38
N GLU A 80 21.72 -15.44 28.13
CA GLU A 80 21.18 -14.48 27.15
C GLU A 80 21.14 -15.08 25.74
N LEU A 81 22.23 -15.72 25.30
CA LEU A 81 22.29 -16.39 24.01
C LEU A 81 21.26 -17.52 23.89
N SER A 82 21.06 -18.30 24.96
CA SER A 82 20.05 -19.36 25.02
C SER A 82 18.63 -18.82 24.84
N VAL A 83 18.30 -17.70 25.49
CA VAL A 83 17.01 -17.02 25.33
C VAL A 83 16.84 -16.48 23.91
N ALA A 84 17.87 -15.81 23.38
CA ALA A 84 17.85 -15.27 22.02
C ALA A 84 17.66 -16.38 20.96
N LEU A 85 18.35 -17.51 21.11
CA LEU A 85 18.21 -18.67 20.22
C LEU A 85 16.80 -19.26 20.25
N LYS A 86 16.18 -19.39 21.42
CA LYS A 86 14.79 -19.86 21.55
C LYS A 86 13.82 -18.93 20.83
N SER A 87 13.95 -17.62 21.05
CA SER A 87 13.12 -16.60 20.39
C SER A 87 13.26 -16.65 18.85
N ARG A 88 14.50 -16.73 18.34
CA ARG A 88 14.75 -16.86 16.89
C ARG A 88 14.19 -18.16 16.32
N ASN A 89 14.26 -19.26 17.06
CA ASN A 89 13.65 -20.52 16.62
C ASN A 89 12.12 -20.45 16.52
N GLU A 90 11.46 -19.72 17.41
CA GLU A 90 10.02 -19.47 17.33
C GLU A 90 9.67 -18.58 16.13
N GLU A 91 10.44 -17.53 15.87
CA GLU A 91 10.30 -16.68 14.70
C GLU A 91 10.45 -17.48 13.40
N ILE A 92 11.46 -18.36 13.32
CA ILE A 92 11.66 -19.25 12.16
C ILE A 92 10.46 -20.17 11.96
N LYS A 93 9.89 -20.73 13.04
CA LYS A 93 8.67 -21.57 12.95
C LYS A 93 7.48 -20.77 12.42
N ALA A 94 7.28 -19.55 12.91
CA ALA A 94 6.20 -18.67 12.46
C ALA A 94 6.36 -18.30 10.97
N LEU A 95 7.59 -17.97 10.54
CA LEU A 95 7.90 -17.68 9.14
C LEU A 95 7.67 -18.89 8.24
N LYS A 96 8.11 -20.10 8.64
CA LYS A 96 7.82 -21.34 7.90
C LYS A 96 6.32 -21.59 7.74
N ALA A 97 5.53 -21.39 8.80
CA ALA A 97 4.08 -21.53 8.73
C ALA A 97 3.44 -20.49 7.79
N ARG A 98 3.97 -19.25 7.76
CA ARG A 98 3.51 -18.22 6.84
C ARG A 98 3.86 -18.55 5.38
N ILE A 99 5.06 -19.06 5.12
CA ILE A 99 5.47 -19.51 3.78
C ILE A 99 4.53 -20.62 3.29
N GLY A 100 4.24 -21.62 4.12
CA GLY A 100 3.32 -22.70 3.74
C GLY A 100 1.92 -22.20 3.36
N ARG A 101 1.37 -21.21 4.07
CA ARG A 101 0.09 -20.58 3.68
C ARG A 101 0.16 -19.82 2.36
N LEU A 102 1.25 -19.08 2.13
CA LEU A 102 1.43 -18.36 0.88
C LEU A 102 1.60 -19.31 -0.32
N GLU A 103 2.23 -20.48 -0.11
CA GLU A 103 2.36 -21.51 -1.13
C GLU A 103 1.00 -22.13 -1.49
N THR A 104 0.12 -22.36 -0.51
CA THR A 104 -1.25 -22.83 -0.77
C THR A 104 -2.07 -21.78 -1.51
N ASP A 105 -2.05 -20.52 -1.04
CA ASP A 105 -2.78 -19.42 -1.67
C ASP A 105 -2.33 -19.21 -3.12
N LYS A 106 -1.02 -19.30 -3.38
CA LYS A 106 -0.45 -19.22 -4.73
C LYS A 106 -1.01 -20.31 -5.64
N LYS A 107 -1.09 -21.55 -5.14
CA LYS A 107 -1.61 -22.67 -5.91
C LYS A 107 -3.10 -22.48 -6.24
N ASP A 108 -3.88 -22.04 -5.26
CA ASP A 108 -5.32 -21.79 -5.45
C ASP A 108 -5.54 -20.69 -6.50
N LEU A 109 -4.79 -19.58 -6.42
CA LEU A 109 -4.84 -18.50 -7.41
C LEU A 109 -4.40 -18.95 -8.81
N GLU A 110 -3.39 -19.82 -8.92
CA GLU A 110 -2.97 -20.40 -10.20
C GLU A 110 -4.07 -21.26 -10.83
N ASP A 111 -4.81 -22.01 -10.02
CA ASP A 111 -5.91 -22.87 -10.49
C ASP A 111 -7.16 -22.04 -10.86
N GLU A 112 -7.47 -20.99 -10.10
CA GLU A 112 -8.49 -20.00 -10.49
C GLU A 112 -8.15 -19.31 -11.81
N LEU A 113 -6.89 -18.90 -11.98
CA LEU A 113 -6.42 -18.26 -13.20
C LEU A 113 -6.60 -19.19 -14.41
N LYS A 114 -6.18 -20.46 -14.30
CA LYS A 114 -6.41 -21.47 -15.37
C LYS A 114 -7.89 -21.61 -15.71
N SER A 115 -8.76 -21.65 -14.70
CA SER A 115 -10.22 -21.72 -14.90
C SER A 115 -10.75 -20.49 -15.64
N VAL A 116 -10.33 -19.29 -15.25
CA VAL A 116 -10.71 -18.04 -15.93
C VAL A 116 -10.20 -18.02 -17.36
N THR A 117 -8.95 -18.43 -17.61
CA THR A 117 -8.40 -18.55 -18.97
C THR A 117 -9.27 -19.46 -19.85
N VAL A 118 -9.69 -20.62 -19.35
CA VAL A 118 -10.59 -21.53 -20.09
C VAL A 118 -11.93 -20.86 -20.39
N LYS A 119 -12.52 -20.14 -19.43
CA LYS A 119 -13.79 -19.42 -19.65
C LYS A 119 -13.65 -18.32 -20.70
N VAL A 120 -12.57 -17.54 -20.66
CA VAL A 120 -12.29 -16.49 -21.64
C VAL A 120 -12.13 -17.09 -23.04
N SER A 121 -11.36 -18.17 -23.21
CA SER A 121 -11.22 -18.82 -24.51
C SER A 121 -12.54 -19.36 -25.07
N ARG A 122 -13.47 -19.81 -24.21
CA ARG A 122 -14.82 -20.19 -24.63
C ARG A 122 -15.63 -18.98 -25.09
N MET A 123 -15.64 -17.91 -24.30
CA MET A 123 -16.34 -16.66 -24.67
C MET A 123 -15.80 -16.06 -25.98
N GLU A 124 -14.49 -16.09 -26.19
CA GLU A 124 -13.88 -15.64 -27.45
C GLU A 124 -14.35 -16.49 -28.64
N LYS A 125 -14.52 -17.80 -28.45
CA LYS A 125 -15.08 -18.67 -29.48
C LYS A 125 -16.55 -18.32 -29.76
N ASP A 126 -17.36 -18.15 -28.72
CA ASP A 126 -18.78 -17.79 -28.85
C ASP A 126 -18.95 -16.43 -29.55
N ILE A 127 -18.09 -15.45 -29.25
CA ILE A 127 -18.08 -14.14 -29.92
C ILE A 127 -17.75 -14.28 -31.41
N ARG A 128 -16.78 -15.14 -31.77
CA ARG A 128 -16.47 -15.40 -33.19
C ARG A 128 -17.67 -16.01 -33.91
N GLU A 129 -18.27 -17.04 -33.34
CA GLU A 129 -19.46 -17.70 -33.92
C GLU A 129 -20.64 -16.74 -34.07
N LEU A 130 -20.88 -15.87 -33.07
CA LEU A 130 -21.92 -14.83 -33.15
C LEU A 130 -21.63 -13.79 -34.22
N ASN A 131 -20.37 -13.37 -34.40
CA ASN A 131 -20.00 -12.44 -35.45
C ASN A 131 -20.18 -13.05 -36.84
N GLU A 132 -19.79 -14.31 -37.03
CA GLU A 132 -20.01 -15.04 -38.29
C GLU A 132 -21.51 -15.19 -38.60
N ALA A 133 -22.33 -15.52 -37.59
CA ALA A 133 -23.78 -15.58 -37.74
C ALA A 133 -24.38 -14.21 -38.07
N LYS A 134 -23.88 -13.14 -37.45
CA LYS A 134 -24.31 -11.76 -37.72
C LYS A 134 -23.99 -11.36 -39.17
N THR A 135 -22.77 -11.59 -39.65
CA THR A 135 -22.39 -11.26 -41.02
C THR A 135 -23.23 -12.05 -42.03
N ALA A 136 -23.46 -13.35 -41.80
CA ALA A 136 -24.33 -14.15 -42.65
C ALA A 136 -25.79 -13.65 -42.66
N GLN A 137 -26.28 -13.13 -41.54
CA GLN A 137 -27.60 -12.53 -41.46
C GLN A 137 -27.68 -11.18 -42.19
N GLU A 138 -26.64 -10.34 -42.08
CA GLU A 138 -26.54 -9.07 -42.81
C GLU A 138 -26.52 -9.30 -44.33
N GLU A 139 -25.79 -10.31 -44.80
CA GLU A 139 -25.80 -10.72 -46.22
C GLU A 139 -27.19 -11.12 -46.70
N LYS A 140 -27.90 -11.97 -45.94
CA LYS A 140 -29.29 -12.34 -46.28
C LYS A 140 -30.24 -11.14 -46.27
N ASN A 141 -30.06 -10.21 -45.34
CA ASN A 141 -30.86 -8.99 -45.30
C ASN A 141 -30.60 -8.10 -46.53
N MET A 142 -29.35 -7.98 -46.99
CA MET A 142 -29.04 -7.27 -48.24
C MET A 142 -29.70 -7.94 -49.45
N GLU A 143 -29.64 -9.28 -49.56
CA GLU A 143 -30.27 -10.02 -50.64
C GLU A 143 -31.80 -9.85 -50.65
N LEU A 144 -32.43 -9.88 -49.46
CA LEU A 144 -33.86 -9.61 -49.32
C LEU A 144 -34.22 -8.18 -49.71
N GLN A 145 -33.41 -7.19 -49.32
CA GLN A 145 -33.61 -5.80 -49.70
C GLN A 145 -33.53 -5.62 -51.22
N GLU A 146 -32.53 -6.22 -51.88
CA GLU A 146 -32.39 -6.17 -53.34
C GLU A 146 -33.59 -6.82 -54.06
N ASN A 147 -34.06 -7.96 -53.56
CA ASN A 147 -35.26 -8.61 -54.08
C ASN A 147 -36.52 -7.74 -53.89
N PHE A 148 -36.64 -7.06 -52.74
CA PHE A 148 -37.75 -6.15 -52.46
C PHE A 148 -37.77 -4.96 -53.43
N ASP A 149 -36.61 -4.35 -53.69
CA ASP A 149 -36.47 -3.23 -54.62
C ASP A 149 -36.82 -3.67 -56.06
N LYS A 150 -36.38 -4.86 -56.48
CA LYS A 150 -36.75 -5.45 -57.80
C LYS A 150 -38.25 -5.67 -57.93
N VAL A 151 -38.90 -6.21 -56.89
CA VAL A 151 -40.36 -6.45 -56.89
C VAL A 151 -41.11 -5.12 -56.91
N THR A 152 -40.67 -4.14 -56.13
CA THR A 152 -41.26 -2.80 -56.08
C THR A 152 -41.18 -2.11 -57.45
N GLY A 153 -40.01 -2.11 -58.09
CA GLY A 153 -39.85 -1.54 -59.43
C GLY A 153 -40.72 -2.23 -60.50
N LYS A 154 -40.87 -3.57 -60.44
CA LYS A 154 -41.81 -4.31 -61.31
C LYS A 154 -43.26 -3.91 -61.05
N LEU A 155 -43.65 -3.77 -59.78
CA LEU A 155 -45.01 -3.38 -59.38
C LEU A 155 -45.32 -1.95 -59.86
N GLU A 156 -44.41 -1.01 -59.66
CA GLU A 156 -44.55 0.38 -60.13
C GLU A 156 -44.68 0.44 -61.65
N SER A 157 -43.83 -0.29 -62.37
CA SER A 157 -43.90 -0.38 -63.85
C SER A 157 -45.26 -0.90 -64.31
N ARG A 158 -45.75 -1.99 -63.69
CA ARG A 158 -47.07 -2.55 -64.00
C ARG A 158 -48.20 -1.60 -63.62
N ASN A 159 -48.07 -0.87 -62.52
CA ASN A 159 -49.03 0.15 -62.09
C ASN A 159 -49.08 1.32 -63.09
N GLN A 160 -47.94 1.75 -63.63
CA GLN A 160 -47.89 2.76 -64.70
C GLN A 160 -48.58 2.27 -65.98
N VAL A 161 -48.37 1.01 -66.39
CA VAL A 161 -49.06 0.41 -67.54
C VAL A 161 -50.57 0.41 -67.31
N LEU A 162 -51.02 -0.11 -66.16
CA LEU A 162 -52.44 -0.11 -65.79
C LEU A 162 -53.05 1.30 -65.77
N LYS A 163 -52.32 2.30 -65.28
CA LYS A 163 -52.78 3.70 -65.32
C LYS A 163 -52.96 4.21 -66.75
N LYS A 164 -52.06 3.85 -67.68
CA LYS A 164 -52.18 4.21 -69.10
C LYS A 164 -53.40 3.53 -69.73
N GLU A 165 -53.57 2.23 -69.51
CA GLU A 165 -54.74 1.47 -69.99
C GLU A 165 -56.06 2.05 -69.46
N ILE A 166 -56.14 2.38 -68.15
CA ILE A 166 -57.33 3.02 -67.56
C ILE A 166 -57.60 4.40 -68.20
N LYS A 167 -56.55 5.15 -68.53
CA LYS A 167 -56.69 6.45 -69.19
C LYS A 167 -57.20 6.29 -70.61
N GLU A 168 -56.67 5.34 -71.38
CA GLU A 168 -57.15 5.01 -72.73
C GLU A 168 -58.61 4.53 -72.71
N ILE A 169 -58.99 3.71 -71.74
CA ILE A 169 -60.40 3.28 -71.54
C ILE A 169 -61.30 4.49 -71.23
N ARG A 170 -60.86 5.42 -70.37
CA ARG A 170 -61.62 6.65 -70.10
C ARG A 170 -61.73 7.56 -71.33
N GLU A 171 -60.65 7.73 -72.09
CA GLU A 171 -60.64 8.57 -73.29
C GLU A 171 -61.50 7.96 -74.42
N SER A 172 -61.53 6.63 -74.53
CA SER A 172 -62.42 5.94 -75.46
C SER A 172 -63.89 5.98 -75.02
N GLN A 173 -64.18 6.00 -73.71
CA GLN A 173 -65.53 6.28 -73.20
C GLN A 173 -65.97 7.74 -73.37
N HIS A 174 -65.06 8.71 -73.48
CA HIS A 174 -65.39 10.13 -73.68
C HIS A 174 -65.71 10.53 -75.15
N LYS A 175 -65.71 9.58 -76.11
CA LYS A 175 -66.22 9.82 -77.47
C LYS A 175 -67.72 9.56 -77.64
N GLU A 176 -68.39 9.04 -76.62
CA GLU A 176 -69.84 8.96 -76.58
C GLU A 176 -70.38 9.77 -75.39
N ALA A 177 -71.08 10.85 -75.75
CA ALA A 177 -71.94 11.70 -74.92
C ALA A 177 -71.32 12.87 -74.12
N LEU A 178 -71.86 14.05 -74.43
CA LEU A 178 -72.01 15.27 -73.63
C LEU A 178 -73.52 15.65 -73.74
N PRO A 179 -74.15 16.50 -72.88
CA PRO A 179 -73.56 17.65 -72.18
C PRO A 179 -74.13 17.87 -70.73
N PRO A 180 -74.22 19.09 -70.13
CA PRO A 180 -73.39 19.49 -68.97
C PRO A 180 -74.16 20.09 -67.76
N SER A 181 -73.52 20.19 -66.59
CA SER A 181 -73.86 21.08 -65.44
C SER A 181 -72.89 20.76 -64.28
N THR A 182 -72.41 21.62 -63.40
CA THR A 182 -72.65 23.03 -63.03
C THR A 182 -71.52 23.41 -62.06
N VAL A 183 -71.01 24.64 -62.18
CA VAL A 183 -70.57 25.60 -61.13
C VAL A 183 -70.07 25.05 -59.77
N THR A 184 -68.82 25.38 -59.41
CA THR A 184 -68.46 26.18 -58.21
C THR A 184 -66.95 26.48 -58.16
N PRO A 185 -66.54 27.75 -57.92
CA PRO A 185 -65.18 28.08 -57.53
C PRO A 185 -65.13 28.24 -56.00
N ARG A 186 -64.20 27.57 -55.32
CA ARG A 186 -63.84 27.96 -53.95
C ARG A 186 -62.34 27.87 -53.73
N ALA A 187 -61.75 29.06 -53.69
CA ALA A 187 -60.48 29.33 -53.06
C ALA A 187 -60.48 28.82 -51.61
N GLY A 188 -59.37 28.21 -51.19
CA GLY A 188 -59.20 27.81 -49.80
C GLY A 188 -57.95 26.98 -49.58
N GLY A 189 -56.84 27.68 -49.30
CA GLY A 189 -55.82 27.25 -48.33
C GLY A 189 -55.09 25.94 -48.61
N ARG A 190 -53.82 26.07 -49.03
CA ARG A 190 -52.76 25.16 -48.59
C ARG A 190 -52.89 24.91 -47.08
N GLN A 191 -53.33 23.72 -46.67
CA GLN A 191 -52.95 23.17 -45.39
C GLN A 191 -51.81 22.18 -45.66
N MET A 192 -50.59 22.67 -45.46
CA MET A 192 -49.46 21.82 -45.12
C MET A 192 -49.79 21.20 -43.77
N LEU A 193 -50.38 20.00 -43.76
CA LEU A 193 -50.26 19.14 -42.59
C LEU A 193 -48.81 18.69 -42.56
N THR A 194 -47.96 19.46 -41.88
CA THR A 194 -46.73 18.93 -41.31
C THR A 194 -47.11 17.72 -40.47
N PRO A 195 -46.62 16.51 -40.79
CA PRO A 195 -46.72 15.40 -39.85
C PRO A 195 -46.02 15.84 -38.57
N PRO A 196 -46.61 15.65 -37.37
CA PRO A 196 -45.85 15.83 -36.14
C PRO A 196 -44.69 14.84 -36.21
N LEU A 197 -43.47 15.35 -36.04
CA LEU A 197 -42.26 14.54 -35.92
C LEU A 197 -42.51 13.34 -34.98
N PRO A 198 -42.01 12.15 -35.32
CA PRO A 198 -42.29 10.93 -34.58
C PRO A 198 -41.84 11.07 -33.12
N ARG A 199 -42.75 10.69 -32.20
CA ARG A 199 -42.62 10.65 -30.73
C ARG A 199 -41.46 9.78 -30.19
N HIS A 200 -40.53 9.35 -31.05
CA HIS A 200 -39.40 8.51 -30.70
C HIS A 200 -38.18 9.28 -30.17
N HIS A 201 -38.13 10.61 -30.33
CA HIS A 201 -37.01 11.44 -29.85
C HIS A 201 -37.11 11.82 -28.36
N GLN A 202 -38.27 11.69 -27.70
CA GLN A 202 -38.41 12.03 -26.28
C GLN A 202 -37.82 10.99 -25.32
N ARG A 203 -37.74 9.71 -25.72
CA ARG A 203 -37.31 8.63 -24.82
C ARG A 203 -35.79 8.63 -24.60
N ALA A 204 -35.01 8.85 -25.66
CA ALA A 204 -33.55 8.99 -25.57
C ALA A 204 -33.13 10.24 -24.77
N ASP A 205 -33.86 11.35 -24.92
CA ASP A 205 -33.63 12.59 -24.16
C ASP A 205 -33.92 12.42 -22.67
N TRP A 206 -34.90 11.58 -22.29
CA TRP A 206 -35.21 11.30 -20.89
C TRP A 206 -34.21 10.34 -20.23
N GLU A 207 -33.73 9.34 -20.96
CA GLU A 207 -32.68 8.44 -20.48
C GLU A 207 -31.36 9.18 -20.28
N LEU A 208 -31.00 10.05 -21.22
CA LEU A 208 -29.86 10.97 -21.10
C LEU A 208 -30.05 11.94 -19.93
N HIS A 209 -31.23 12.54 -19.78
CA HIS A 209 -31.50 13.45 -18.67
C HIS A 209 -31.46 12.74 -17.31
N ALA A 210 -31.97 11.51 -17.24
CA ALA A 210 -31.93 10.68 -16.05
C ALA A 210 -30.49 10.28 -15.69
N SER A 211 -29.67 9.88 -16.66
CA SER A 211 -28.26 9.53 -16.43
C SER A 211 -27.45 10.73 -15.97
N LEU A 212 -27.66 11.90 -16.57
CA LEU A 212 -27.02 13.16 -16.16
C LEU A 212 -27.42 13.56 -14.73
N THR A 213 -28.70 13.43 -14.38
CA THR A 213 -29.21 13.76 -13.04
C THR A 213 -28.67 12.81 -11.97
N LEU A 214 -28.63 11.51 -12.25
CA LEU A 214 -28.06 10.50 -11.33
C LEU A 214 -26.54 10.66 -11.17
N GLY A 215 -25.83 10.92 -12.26
CA GLY A 215 -24.39 11.21 -12.23
C GLY A 215 -24.07 12.48 -11.44
N GLU A 216 -24.93 13.50 -11.52
CA GLU A 216 -24.82 14.72 -10.72
C GLU A 216 -25.10 14.49 -9.23
N LEU A 217 -26.10 13.67 -8.89
CA LEU A 217 -26.35 13.26 -7.51
C LEU A 217 -25.15 12.54 -6.90
N CYS A 218 -24.56 11.59 -7.62
CA CYS A 218 -23.37 10.86 -7.18
C CYS A 218 -22.19 11.83 -6.93
N ARG A 219 -22.00 12.80 -7.84
CA ARG A 219 -20.96 13.82 -7.71
C ARG A 219 -21.16 14.68 -6.46
N GLN A 220 -22.37 15.17 -6.22
CA GLN A 220 -22.68 15.99 -5.05
C GLN A 220 -22.53 15.22 -3.75
N PHE A 221 -22.94 13.95 -3.75
CA PHE A 221 -22.80 13.07 -2.61
C PHE A 221 -21.33 12.86 -2.23
N GLN A 222 -20.47 12.50 -3.19
CA GLN A 222 -19.04 12.31 -2.94
C GLN A 222 -18.33 13.62 -2.52
N ASN A 223 -18.72 14.77 -3.08
CA ASN A 223 -18.22 16.07 -2.65
C ASN A 223 -18.62 16.42 -1.21
N LYS A 224 -19.87 16.16 -0.83
CA LYS A 224 -20.33 16.34 0.55
C LYS A 224 -19.60 15.40 1.52
N LEU A 225 -19.40 14.14 1.11
CA LEU A 225 -18.67 13.15 1.89
C LEU A 225 -17.23 13.61 2.16
N TYR A 226 -16.53 14.05 1.11
CA TYR A 226 -15.18 14.60 1.24
C TYR A 226 -15.15 15.83 2.14
N LYS A 227 -16.12 16.75 2.02
CA LYS A 227 -16.21 17.94 2.88
C LYS A 227 -16.38 17.59 4.37
N ILE A 228 -17.13 16.54 4.68
CA ILE A 228 -17.33 16.08 6.07
C ILE A 228 -16.02 15.54 6.65
N ILE A 229 -15.32 14.71 5.88
CA ILE A 229 -14.09 14.04 6.30
C ILE A 229 -12.92 15.04 6.38
N PHE A 230 -12.77 15.88 5.35
CA PHE A 230 -11.66 16.82 5.18
C PHE A 230 -12.15 18.28 5.02
N PRO A 231 -12.71 18.92 6.06
CA PRO A 231 -13.26 20.27 5.96
C PRO A 231 -12.21 21.32 5.59
N ASN A 232 -10.96 21.17 6.07
CA ASN A 232 -9.88 22.13 5.83
C ASN A 232 -9.23 21.98 4.44
N SER A 233 -9.37 20.82 3.82
CA SER A 233 -8.77 20.51 2.50
C SER A 233 -9.82 20.39 1.39
N PHE A 234 -11.08 20.72 1.69
CA PHE A 234 -12.17 20.72 0.72
C PHE A 234 -12.14 21.97 -0.16
N GLN A 235 -12.21 21.77 -1.47
CA GLN A 235 -12.23 22.79 -2.50
C GLN A 235 -13.54 22.63 -3.30
N SER A 236 -14.39 23.65 -3.27
CA SER A 236 -15.72 23.60 -3.90
C SER A 236 -15.68 23.43 -5.42
N ASN A 237 -14.57 23.79 -6.06
CA ASN A 237 -14.35 23.68 -7.50
C ASN A 237 -13.80 22.31 -7.94
N ARG A 238 -13.50 21.40 -7.00
CA ARG A 238 -12.95 20.08 -7.31
C ARG A 238 -14.03 19.00 -7.27
N ASN A 239 -13.92 18.03 -8.17
CA ASN A 239 -14.72 16.80 -8.12
C ASN A 239 -13.95 15.74 -7.32
N TYR A 240 -14.48 15.39 -6.15
CA TYR A 240 -13.90 14.37 -5.29
C TYR A 240 -14.58 13.03 -5.56
N LYS A 241 -13.79 12.03 -5.96
CA LYS A 241 -14.23 10.63 -6.04
C LYS A 241 -13.89 9.88 -4.75
N MET A 242 -14.52 8.74 -4.53
CA MET A 242 -14.23 7.87 -3.38
C MET A 242 -12.75 7.47 -3.29
N LYS A 243 -12.12 7.14 -4.42
CA LYS A 243 -10.66 6.93 -4.52
C LYS A 243 -9.79 8.09 -4.01
N ASN A 244 -10.27 9.33 -4.15
CA ASN A 244 -9.55 10.48 -3.59
C ASN A 244 -9.63 10.48 -2.06
N ILE A 245 -10.78 10.14 -1.48
CA ILE A 245 -10.95 10.01 -0.02
C ILE A 245 -9.99 8.94 0.52
N TRP A 246 -9.94 7.76 -0.12
CA TRP A 246 -9.03 6.68 0.28
C TRP A 246 -7.56 7.11 0.22
N ARG A 247 -7.13 7.69 -0.91
CA ARG A 247 -5.75 8.16 -1.06
C ARG A 247 -5.40 9.24 -0.04
N ASP A 248 -6.33 10.16 0.20
CA ASP A 248 -6.07 11.31 1.06
C ASP A 248 -6.14 10.93 2.56
N LEU A 249 -6.84 9.85 2.93
CA LEU A 249 -6.74 9.26 4.27
C LEU A 249 -5.34 8.70 4.57
N ASP A 250 -4.65 8.15 3.56
CA ASP A 250 -3.36 7.49 3.73
C ASP A 250 -2.16 8.41 3.49
N ARG A 251 -2.25 9.29 2.48
CA ARG A 251 -1.10 9.99 1.92
C ARG A 251 -1.21 11.50 1.91
N LEU A 252 -2.33 12.09 2.36
CA LEU A 252 -2.45 13.55 2.40
C LEU A 252 -1.44 14.11 3.43
N PRO A 253 -0.55 15.05 3.04
CA PRO A 253 0.37 15.68 3.99
C PRO A 253 -0.43 16.62 4.90
N GLN A 254 -0.83 16.10 6.07
CA GLN A 254 -1.53 16.81 7.13
C GLN A 254 -0.78 16.63 8.45
N LEU A 255 -1.08 17.50 9.41
CA LEU A 255 -0.64 17.34 10.80
C LEU A 255 -1.25 16.04 11.36
N GLU A 256 -0.49 15.28 12.16
CA GLU A 256 -0.91 13.94 12.64
C GLU A 256 -2.28 13.96 13.37
N GLU A 257 -2.59 15.07 14.05
CA GLU A 257 -3.89 15.28 14.70
C GLU A 257 -5.06 15.41 13.71
N GLU A 258 -4.86 16.07 12.58
CA GLU A 258 -5.88 16.22 11.54
C GLU A 258 -6.12 14.89 10.80
N LYS A 259 -5.06 14.11 10.61
CA LYS A 259 -5.14 12.76 10.04
C LYS A 259 -5.97 11.83 10.93
N GLN A 260 -5.75 11.86 12.24
CA GLN A 260 -6.52 11.05 13.19
C GLN A 260 -7.99 11.48 13.26
N ARG A 261 -8.28 12.79 13.22
CA ARG A 261 -9.65 13.32 13.17
C ARG A 261 -10.38 12.90 11.90
N SER A 262 -9.69 12.90 10.76
CA SER A 262 -10.26 12.50 9.47
C SER A 262 -10.58 11.00 9.42
N ARG A 263 -9.70 10.15 9.97
CA ARG A 263 -9.95 8.70 10.12
C ARG A 263 -11.17 8.42 11.01
N LYS A 264 -11.23 9.04 12.19
CA LYS A 264 -12.36 8.89 13.11
C LYS A 264 -13.69 9.32 12.47
N LYS A 265 -13.70 10.44 11.74
CA LYS A 265 -14.89 10.92 11.02
C LYS A 265 -15.30 9.98 9.90
N TRP A 266 -14.34 9.36 9.19
CA TRP A 266 -14.65 8.36 8.17
C TRP A 266 -15.32 7.13 8.80
N ASP A 267 -14.81 6.62 9.91
CA ASP A 267 -15.40 5.49 10.63
C ASP A 267 -16.83 5.79 11.11
N GLU A 268 -17.07 7.00 11.65
CA GLU A 268 -18.41 7.45 12.03
C GLU A 268 -19.38 7.52 10.85
N VAL A 269 -18.92 8.02 9.69
CA VAL A 269 -19.74 8.10 8.49
C VAL A 269 -20.00 6.70 7.90
N LYS A 270 -19.00 5.82 7.91
CA LYS A 270 -19.12 4.42 7.48
C LYS A 270 -20.18 3.69 8.30
N GLN A 271 -20.16 3.86 9.61
CA GLN A 271 -21.12 3.26 10.53
C GLN A 271 -22.54 3.81 10.33
N LYS A 272 -22.69 5.15 10.23
CA LYS A 272 -24.00 5.81 10.07
C LYS A 272 -24.68 5.46 8.75
N LEU A 273 -23.91 5.38 7.66
CA LEU A 273 -24.44 5.10 6.33
C LEU A 273 -24.54 3.61 6.00
N LYS A 274 -24.08 2.72 6.90
CA LYS A 274 -23.94 1.28 6.63
C LYS A 274 -23.23 1.05 5.29
N TRP A 275 -22.07 1.67 5.15
CA TRP A 275 -21.38 1.73 3.87
C TRP A 275 -20.91 0.35 3.41
N ASP A 276 -21.19 0.04 2.15
CA ASP A 276 -20.78 -1.16 1.41
C ASP A 276 -19.95 -0.77 0.17
N GLU A 277 -19.03 -1.64 -0.24
CA GLU A 277 -18.17 -1.49 -1.41
C GLU A 277 -18.99 -1.39 -2.70
N CYS A 278 -20.14 -2.06 -2.77
CA CYS A 278 -21.04 -2.03 -3.92
C CYS A 278 -21.56 -0.61 -4.25
N TYR A 279 -21.61 0.31 -3.28
CA TYR A 279 -22.01 1.70 -3.55
C TYR A 279 -20.95 2.48 -4.34
N GLU A 280 -19.67 2.16 -4.15
CA GLU A 280 -18.58 2.79 -4.91
C GLU A 280 -18.67 2.41 -6.39
N ASP A 281 -18.92 1.14 -6.68
CA ASP A 281 -19.07 0.63 -8.04
C ASP A 281 -20.34 1.15 -8.72
N ALA A 282 -21.46 1.22 -8.01
CA ALA A 282 -22.70 1.82 -8.53
C ALA A 282 -22.52 3.31 -8.89
N MET A 283 -21.85 4.08 -8.03
CA MET A 283 -21.54 5.49 -8.33
C MET A 283 -20.58 5.64 -9.52
N LYS A 284 -19.62 4.73 -9.66
CA LYS A 284 -18.66 4.75 -10.78
C LYS A 284 -19.37 4.49 -12.11
N ALA A 285 -20.22 3.46 -12.17
CA ALA A 285 -21.01 3.13 -13.35
C ALA A 285 -21.93 4.28 -13.80
N LEU A 286 -22.60 4.95 -12.84
CA LEU A 286 -23.49 6.10 -13.12
C LEU A 286 -22.75 7.36 -13.58
N GLN A 287 -21.46 7.51 -13.27
CA GLN A 287 -20.65 8.67 -13.67
C GLN A 287 -19.91 8.46 -14.99
N GLU A 288 -19.55 7.21 -15.33
CA GLU A 288 -18.88 6.88 -16.58
C GLU A 288 -19.78 7.12 -17.80
N SER A 289 -21.08 6.81 -17.71
CA SER A 289 -22.07 7.13 -18.75
C SER A 289 -22.15 8.63 -19.03
N ARG A 290 -22.25 9.45 -17.97
CA ARG A 290 -22.29 10.92 -18.08
C ARG A 290 -21.06 11.54 -18.75
N ASN A 291 -19.86 11.00 -18.51
CA ASN A 291 -18.63 11.60 -19.03
C ASN A 291 -18.47 11.41 -20.54
N VAL A 292 -19.01 10.33 -21.09
CA VAL A 292 -19.02 10.06 -22.54
C VAL A 292 -19.93 11.07 -23.27
N ASP A 293 -21.02 11.47 -22.62
CA ASP A 293 -22.05 12.33 -23.23
C ASP A 293 -21.75 13.85 -23.11
N ALA A 294 -20.87 14.27 -22.20
CA ALA A 294 -20.74 15.69 -21.81
C ALA A 294 -19.62 16.50 -22.51
N HIS A 295 -18.66 15.89 -23.21
CA HIS A 295 -17.48 16.62 -23.73
C HIS A 295 -16.95 16.15 -25.10
N PRO A 296 -17.10 16.94 -26.19
CA PRO A 296 -16.26 16.89 -27.39
C PRO A 296 -15.06 17.87 -27.32
N ALA A 297 -13.93 17.51 -27.94
CA ALA A 297 -12.59 18.13 -27.91
C ALA A 297 -12.47 19.47 -28.72
N PRO A 298 -11.34 20.25 -28.65
CA PRO A 298 -10.02 19.97 -28.07
C PRO A 298 -9.47 21.00 -27.04
N LEU A 299 -8.47 20.59 -26.26
CA LEU A 299 -7.77 21.42 -25.28
C LEU A 299 -6.62 22.21 -25.93
N THR A 300 -6.47 23.49 -25.59
CA THR A 300 -5.36 24.36 -26.02
C THR A 300 -4.44 24.74 -24.85
N GLU A 301 -3.13 24.86 -25.10
CA GLU A 301 -2.13 25.19 -24.08
C GLU A 301 -2.42 26.53 -23.37
N GLU A 302 -2.77 27.55 -24.15
CA GLU A 302 -3.11 28.87 -23.64
C GLU A 302 -4.41 28.86 -22.82
N GLY A 303 -5.36 27.99 -23.19
CA GLY A 303 -6.58 27.77 -22.41
C GLY A 303 -6.27 27.14 -21.05
N LEU A 304 -5.33 26.19 -21.01
CA LEU A 304 -4.89 25.51 -19.80
C LEU A 304 -4.10 26.44 -18.87
N ALA A 305 -3.18 27.26 -19.42
CA ALA A 305 -2.40 28.22 -18.64
C ALA A 305 -3.29 29.31 -18.02
N ARG A 306 -4.19 29.91 -18.82
CA ARG A 306 -5.16 30.91 -18.32
C ARG A 306 -6.11 30.33 -17.26
N ALA A 307 -6.50 29.07 -17.42
CA ALA A 307 -7.33 28.37 -16.42
C ALA A 307 -6.57 28.12 -15.11
N ALA A 308 -5.28 27.79 -15.17
CA ALA A 308 -4.45 27.56 -13.98
C ALA A 308 -4.28 28.84 -13.14
N GLU A 309 -3.95 29.97 -13.77
CA GLU A 309 -3.83 31.28 -13.10
C GLU A 309 -5.15 31.77 -12.49
N LEU A 310 -6.26 31.56 -13.21
CA LEU A 310 -7.60 31.87 -12.70
C LEU A 310 -7.98 31.02 -11.48
N MET A 311 -7.52 29.78 -11.41
CA MET A 311 -7.76 28.92 -10.25
C MET A 311 -6.87 29.29 -9.05
N ASP A 312 -5.64 29.76 -9.28
CA ASP A 312 -4.74 30.20 -8.22
C ASP A 312 -5.23 31.50 -7.55
N SER A 313 -5.59 32.50 -8.37
CA SER A 313 -6.13 33.79 -7.90
C SER A 313 -7.42 33.66 -7.08
N LYS A 314 -8.21 32.60 -7.32
CA LYS A 314 -9.42 32.27 -6.53
C LYS A 314 -9.09 31.51 -5.22
N GLY A 315 -7.83 31.23 -4.95
CA GLY A 315 -7.38 30.49 -3.77
C GLY A 315 -7.74 29.00 -3.80
N ASN A 316 -8.04 28.47 -4.99
CA ASN A 316 -8.49 27.08 -5.17
C ASN A 316 -7.32 26.10 -5.35
N LEU A 317 -6.09 26.60 -5.55
CA LEU A 317 -4.89 25.80 -5.67
C LEU A 317 -4.21 25.68 -4.30
N LYS A 318 -4.50 24.58 -3.60
CA LYS A 318 -3.93 24.26 -2.27
C LYS A 318 -3.59 22.77 -2.17
N GLY A 319 -2.61 22.43 -1.33
CA GLY A 319 -2.18 21.05 -1.10
C GLY A 319 -1.60 20.41 -2.37
N TRP A 320 -2.20 19.32 -2.84
CA TRP A 320 -1.71 18.56 -4.00
C TRP A 320 -1.75 19.32 -5.33
N LEU A 321 -2.63 20.31 -5.45
CA LEU A 321 -2.85 21.11 -6.66
C LEU A 321 -2.25 22.51 -6.49
N SER A 322 -0.98 22.61 -6.09
CA SER A 322 -0.30 23.91 -6.09
C SER A 322 -0.10 24.42 -7.52
N LEU A 323 -0.09 25.74 -7.73
CA LEU A 323 0.14 26.34 -9.04
C LEU A 323 1.39 25.79 -9.73
N LYS A 324 2.47 25.62 -8.95
CA LYS A 324 3.73 25.02 -9.43
C LYS A 324 3.51 23.64 -10.07
N ARG A 325 2.79 22.74 -9.39
CA ARG A 325 2.52 21.38 -9.88
C ARG A 325 1.56 21.36 -11.08
N VAL A 326 0.60 22.27 -11.12
CA VAL A 326 -0.33 22.40 -12.25
C VAL A 326 0.41 22.89 -13.50
N ASN A 327 1.34 23.84 -13.36
CA ASN A 327 2.17 24.28 -14.48
C ASN A 327 3.13 23.17 -14.95
N GLU A 328 3.74 22.40 -14.04
CA GLU A 328 4.53 21.20 -14.38
C GLU A 328 3.71 20.18 -15.18
N LEU A 329 2.42 19.98 -14.82
CA LEU A 329 1.49 19.09 -15.56
C LEU A 329 1.15 19.62 -16.96
N ILE A 330 0.96 20.93 -17.12
CA ILE A 330 0.71 21.55 -18.43
C ILE A 330 1.95 21.39 -19.33
N THR A 331 3.16 21.55 -18.78
CA THR A 331 4.41 21.29 -19.49
C THR A 331 4.56 19.82 -19.88
N MET A 332 4.23 18.88 -18.98
CA MET A 332 4.24 17.45 -19.29
C MET A 332 3.22 17.10 -20.39
N TRP A 333 2.01 17.64 -20.33
CA TRP A 333 0.97 17.46 -21.35
C TRP A 333 1.44 17.95 -22.72
N LYS A 334 2.05 19.13 -22.79
CA LYS A 334 2.65 19.68 -24.01
C LYS A 334 3.73 18.75 -24.56
N ASN A 335 4.64 18.29 -23.71
CA ASN A 335 5.75 17.43 -24.12
C ASN A 335 5.26 16.09 -24.69
N VAL A 336 4.21 15.52 -24.10
CA VAL A 336 3.58 14.28 -24.60
C VAL A 336 2.92 14.49 -25.96
N GLN A 337 2.32 15.65 -26.21
CA GLN A 337 1.74 15.97 -27.53
C GLN A 337 2.79 16.18 -28.63
N THR A 338 4.05 16.44 -28.26
CA THR A 338 5.18 16.58 -29.20
C THR A 338 6.01 15.30 -29.35
N MET A 339 5.63 14.21 -28.68
CA MET A 339 6.30 12.90 -28.76
C MET A 339 5.68 11.95 -29.80
N GLU A 340 4.64 12.40 -30.50
CA GLU A 340 4.17 11.85 -31.78
C GLU A 340 4.81 12.62 -32.94
#